data_AF-A0A349XP05-F1
#
_entry.id   AF-A0A349XP05-F1
#
_cell.length_a   1.000
_cell.length_b   1.000
_cell.length_c   1.000
_cell.angle_alpha   90.00
_cell.angle_beta   90.00
_cell.angle_gamma   90.00
#
_symmetry.space_group_name_H-M   'P 1'
#
loop_
_entity.id
_entity.type
_entity.pdbx_description
1 polymer ?
#
loop_
_entity_poly.entity_id
_entity_poly.type
_entity_poly.pdbx_seq_one_letter_code
_entity_poly.pdbx_strand_id
1 'polypeptide(L)'
;MSYDVALVGSGFSAICTAAHLLSSLPAEASIAIVGDESDFGRGTAYRTELPYHRLNVPAGRMSVFPDRPDDFVEWLAQNGLGNDPLLFASRGDYGLYLRDRLASLLRSREQRARVDFIRAKASACRPESQGGFTFTLENGETLQARNVVLCLGVGAASLPVQTVAKRE
;
A
#
# COMPACT_ATOMS: atom_id res chain seq x y z
N MET A 1 9.64 13.09 -13.89
CA MET A 1 9.44 11.67 -14.30
C MET A 1 8.02 11.49 -14.82
N SER A 2 7.73 10.53 -15.72
CA SER A 2 6.38 10.31 -16.28
C SER A 2 5.95 8.84 -16.14
N TYR A 3 4.69 8.62 -15.76
CA TYR A 3 4.10 7.32 -15.46
C TYR A 3 2.66 7.18 -16.01
N ASP A 4 2.21 5.95 -16.26
CA ASP A 4 0.81 5.68 -16.61
C ASP A 4 -0.10 5.77 -15.38
N VAL A 5 0.39 5.30 -14.22
CA VAL A 5 -0.33 5.34 -12.95
C VAL A 5 0.59 5.81 -11.83
N ALA A 6 0.14 6.79 -11.04
CA ALA A 6 0.76 7.14 -9.76
C ALA A 6 -0.13 6.72 -8.59
N LEU A 7 0.43 5.94 -7.67
CA LEU A 7 -0.15 5.60 -6.38
C LEU A 7 0.46 6.54 -5.34
N VAL A 8 -0.34 7.46 -4.80
CA VAL A 8 0.12 8.44 -3.80
C VAL A 8 -0.14 7.90 -2.41
N GLY A 9 0.93 7.50 -1.73
CA GLY A 9 0.93 6.73 -0.50
C GLY A 9 1.65 5.40 -0.70
N SER A 10 2.25 4.88 0.38
CA SER A 10 3.01 3.62 0.38
C SER A 10 2.45 2.57 1.34
N GLY A 11 1.22 2.75 1.81
CA GLY A 11 0.55 1.84 2.74
C GLY A 11 -0.27 0.73 2.06
N PHE A 12 -1.13 0.07 2.85
CA PHE A 12 -2.01 -1.03 2.42
C PHE A 12 -2.70 -0.80 1.08
N SER A 13 -3.40 0.33 0.93
CA SER A 13 -4.19 0.61 -0.27
C SER A 13 -3.31 0.70 -1.53
N ALA A 14 -2.10 1.27 -1.39
CA ALA A 14 -1.16 1.37 -2.50
C ALA A 14 -0.66 -0.01 -2.93
N ILE A 15 -0.31 -0.88 -1.98
CA ILE A 15 0.16 -2.23 -2.30
C ILE A 15 -0.92 -3.10 -2.91
N CYS A 16 -2.14 -3.06 -2.36
CA CYS A 16 -3.24 -3.81 -2.94
C CYS A 16 -3.52 -3.32 -4.35
N THR A 17 -3.59 -2.00 -4.55
CA THR A 17 -3.80 -1.43 -5.89
C THR A 17 -2.69 -1.82 -6.85
N ALA A 18 -1.42 -1.73 -6.42
CA ALA A 18 -0.28 -2.16 -7.21
C ALA A 18 -0.40 -3.64 -7.58
N ALA A 19 -0.74 -4.52 -6.64
CA ALA A 19 -0.88 -5.95 -6.91
C ALA A 19 -1.91 -6.25 -8.01
N HIS A 20 -3.05 -5.56 -8.00
CA HIS A 20 -4.09 -5.71 -9.03
C HIS A 20 -3.72 -5.07 -10.37
N LEU A 21 -3.08 -3.89 -10.34
CA LEU A 21 -2.58 -3.23 -11.55
C LEU A 21 -1.50 -4.04 -12.23
N LEU A 22 -0.63 -4.68 -11.46
CA LEU A 22 0.43 -5.53 -11.98
C LEU A 22 -0.17 -6.67 -12.83
N SER A 23 -1.22 -7.33 -12.34
CA SER A 23 -1.89 -8.39 -13.11
C SER A 23 -2.70 -7.89 -14.33
N SER A 24 -3.00 -6.59 -14.42
CA SER A 24 -3.95 -6.05 -15.42
C SER A 24 -3.29 -5.17 -16.49
N LEU A 25 -2.17 -4.53 -16.18
CA LEU A 25 -1.52 -3.57 -17.06
C LEU A 25 -0.64 -4.26 -18.10
N PRO A 26 -0.50 -3.66 -19.31
CA PRO A 26 0.41 -4.16 -20.32
C PRO A 26 1.87 -4.00 -19.88
N ALA A 27 2.75 -4.69 -20.61
CA ALA A 27 4.16 -4.78 -20.28
C ALA A 27 4.90 -3.44 -20.29
N GLU A 28 4.47 -2.53 -21.15
CA GLU A 28 5.09 -1.24 -21.36
C GLU A 28 4.58 -0.20 -20.36
N ALA A 29 3.58 -0.55 -19.55
CA ALA A 29 3.00 0.36 -18.56
C ALA A 29 3.97 0.64 -17.41
N SER A 30 3.75 1.77 -16.77
CA SER A 30 4.61 2.29 -15.71
C SER A 30 3.79 2.74 -14.50
N ILE A 31 4.18 2.26 -13.32
CA ILE A 31 3.57 2.56 -12.02
C ILE A 31 4.59 3.26 -11.14
N ALA A 32 4.24 4.42 -10.59
CA ALA A 32 4.97 5.05 -9.50
C ALA A 32 4.25 4.82 -8.17
N ILE A 33 4.95 4.34 -7.16
CA ILE A 33 4.48 4.30 -5.78
C ILE A 33 5.23 5.37 -5.00
N VAL A 34 4.52 6.44 -4.61
CA VAL A 34 5.12 7.63 -3.99
C VAL A 34 4.81 7.62 -2.49
N GLY A 35 5.82 7.60 -1.65
CA GLY A 35 5.65 7.71 -0.19
C GLY A 35 6.96 7.93 0.55
N ASP A 36 6.90 8.50 1.75
CA ASP A 36 8.06 8.87 2.57
C ASP A 36 8.34 7.90 3.74
N GLU A 37 7.40 6.98 4.01
CA GLU A 37 7.49 6.05 5.13
C GLU A 37 8.67 5.06 4.99
N SER A 38 9.36 4.77 6.11
CA SER A 38 10.51 3.87 6.16
C SER A 38 10.18 2.41 5.83
N ASP A 39 8.96 1.96 6.18
CA ASP A 39 8.49 0.61 5.88
C ASP A 39 7.38 0.67 4.81
N PHE A 40 7.82 0.67 3.56
CA PHE A 40 6.94 0.53 2.41
C PHE A 40 6.07 -0.72 2.55
N GLY A 41 4.77 -0.51 2.39
CA GLY A 41 3.84 -1.53 1.97
C GLY A 41 2.91 -2.10 3.03
N ARG A 42 3.17 -1.85 4.31
CA ARG A 42 2.28 -2.28 5.40
C ARG A 42 1.22 -1.23 5.74
N GLY A 43 1.61 0.05 5.69
CA GLY A 43 0.79 1.15 6.20
C GLY A 43 0.60 1.10 7.72
N THR A 44 -0.03 2.14 8.27
CA THR A 44 -0.17 2.35 9.73
C THR A 44 -0.81 1.15 10.45
N ALA A 45 -1.84 0.55 9.85
CA ALA A 45 -2.58 -0.54 10.50
C ALA A 45 -1.75 -1.82 10.69
N TYR A 46 -0.82 -2.12 9.79
CA TYR A 46 -0.11 -3.40 9.72
C TYR A 46 1.39 -3.28 10.00
N ARG A 47 1.89 -2.09 10.38
CA ARG A 47 3.28 -1.86 10.79
C ARG A 47 3.58 -2.29 12.23
N THR A 48 2.55 -2.52 13.04
CA THR A 48 2.75 -2.81 14.46
C THR A 48 3.59 -4.07 14.71
N GLU A 49 4.53 -3.97 15.64
CA GLU A 49 5.39 -5.07 16.08
C GLU A 49 4.81 -5.83 17.27
N LEU A 50 3.65 -5.39 17.80
CA LEU A 50 3.03 -6.02 18.95
C LEU A 50 2.22 -7.25 18.52
N PRO A 51 2.59 -8.47 18.94
CA PRO A 51 1.96 -9.71 18.46
C PRO A 51 0.48 -9.83 18.87
N TYR A 52 0.08 -9.10 19.92
CA TYR A 52 -1.29 -9.07 20.44
C TYR A 52 -2.23 -8.17 19.62
N HIS A 53 -1.69 -7.32 18.72
CA HIS A 53 -2.52 -6.56 17.80
C HIS A 53 -3.03 -7.48 16.70
N ARG A 54 -4.22 -8.05 16.93
CA ARG A 54 -4.88 -8.94 15.98
C ARG A 54 -5.67 -8.18 14.91
N LEU A 55 -5.88 -8.86 13.78
CA LEU A 55 -6.90 -8.49 12.81
C LEU A 55 -8.28 -8.53 13.48
N ASN A 56 -9.20 -7.69 13.00
CA ASN A 56 -10.61 -7.69 13.41
C ASN A 56 -11.49 -8.56 12.49
N VAL A 57 -10.89 -9.22 11.52
CA VAL A 57 -11.55 -10.07 10.53
C VAL A 57 -10.79 -11.41 10.48
N PRO A 58 -11.50 -12.55 10.36
CA PRO A 58 -10.87 -13.86 10.24
C PRO A 58 -9.98 -13.98 9.00
N ALA A 59 -8.92 -14.79 9.08
CA ALA A 59 -7.93 -14.98 8.02
C ALA A 59 -8.57 -15.38 6.67
N GLY A 60 -9.59 -16.24 6.68
CA GLY A 60 -10.30 -16.67 5.46
C GLY A 60 -11.07 -15.56 4.73
N ARG A 61 -11.11 -14.34 5.29
CA ARG A 61 -11.74 -13.16 4.66
C ARG A 61 -10.75 -12.04 4.36
N MET A 62 -9.45 -12.34 4.44
CA MET A 62 -8.37 -11.36 4.37
C MET A 62 -7.47 -11.56 3.15
N SER A 63 -7.85 -12.38 2.16
CA SER A 63 -7.08 -12.44 0.93
C SER A 63 -7.00 -11.07 0.23
N VAL A 64 -5.86 -10.81 -0.40
CA VAL A 64 -5.65 -9.59 -1.21
C VAL A 64 -6.18 -9.80 -2.64
N PHE A 65 -6.45 -11.05 -3.01
CA PHE A 65 -6.90 -11.48 -4.33
C PHE A 65 -8.31 -12.09 -4.21
N PRO A 66 -9.36 -11.42 -4.72
CA PRO A 66 -10.72 -11.94 -4.65
C PRO A 66 -10.91 -13.28 -5.38
N ASP A 67 -10.12 -13.52 -6.43
CA ASP A 67 -10.07 -14.77 -7.21
C ASP A 67 -9.33 -15.91 -6.49
N ARG A 68 -8.59 -15.60 -5.43
CA ARG A 68 -7.86 -16.57 -4.59
C ARG A 68 -8.20 -16.33 -3.11
N PRO A 69 -9.42 -16.69 -2.67
CA PRO A 69 -9.92 -16.34 -1.33
C PRO A 69 -9.08 -16.94 -0.19
N ASP A 70 -8.40 -18.06 -0.43
CA ASP A 70 -7.60 -18.76 0.58
C ASP A 70 -6.12 -18.30 0.62
N ASP A 71 -5.70 -17.36 -0.23
CA ASP A 71 -4.29 -16.99 -0.42
C ASP A 71 -3.57 -16.57 0.89
N PHE A 72 -4.28 -15.89 1.80
CA PHE A 72 -3.73 -15.53 3.11
C PHE A 72 -3.66 -16.71 4.08
N VAL A 73 -4.67 -17.59 4.06
CA VAL A 73 -4.69 -18.81 4.91
C VAL A 73 -3.56 -19.75 4.50
N GLU A 74 -3.35 -19.92 3.19
CA GLU A 74 -2.24 -20.69 2.65
C GLU A 74 -0.88 -20.08 3.03
N TRP A 75 -0.75 -18.76 2.97
CA TRP A 75 0.48 -18.08 3.42
C TRP A 75 0.75 -18.32 4.91
N LEU A 76 -0.27 -18.25 5.77
CA LEU A 76 -0.12 -18.55 7.20
C LEU A 76 0.33 -19.99 7.43
N ALA A 77 -0.24 -20.94 6.69
CA ALA A 77 0.12 -22.36 6.78
C ALA A 77 1.58 -22.59 6.37
N GLN A 78 2.01 -21.97 5.27
CA GLN A 78 3.39 -22.05 4.76
C GLN A 78 4.42 -21.48 5.75
N ASN A 79 4.02 -20.52 6.59
CA ASN A 79 4.89 -19.90 7.59
C ASN A 79 4.75 -20.53 9.00
N GLY A 80 3.98 -21.61 9.15
CA GLY A 80 3.79 -22.28 10.45
C GLY A 80 2.99 -21.47 11.47
N LEU A 81 2.18 -20.50 11.02
CA LEU A 81 1.40 -19.59 11.88
C LEU A 81 -0.03 -20.07 12.13
N GLY A 82 -0.42 -21.18 11.51
CA GLY A 82 -1.76 -21.76 11.56
C GLY A 82 -2.41 -21.85 10.18
N ASN A 83 -3.43 -22.69 10.07
CA ASN A 83 -4.16 -22.94 8.81
C ASN A 83 -5.69 -22.86 8.98
N ASP A 84 -6.17 -22.40 10.14
CA ASP A 84 -7.60 -22.24 10.42
C ASP A 84 -8.11 -20.95 9.77
N PRO A 85 -9.08 -21.00 8.82
CA PRO A 85 -9.68 -19.81 8.23
C PRO A 85 -10.36 -18.88 9.25
N LEU A 86 -10.75 -19.39 10.43
CA LEU A 86 -11.35 -18.62 11.52
C LEU A 86 -10.31 -17.95 12.42
N LEU A 87 -9.01 -18.17 12.19
CA LEU A 87 -7.94 -17.55 12.94
C LEU A 87 -7.94 -16.02 12.76
N PHE A 88 -7.81 -15.31 13.87
CA PHE A 88 -7.50 -13.88 13.87
C PHE A 88 -5.99 -13.69 13.97
N ALA A 89 -5.31 -13.68 12.82
CA ALA A 89 -3.86 -13.51 12.74
C ALA A 89 -3.42 -12.13 13.28
N SER A 90 -2.13 -11.96 13.57
CA SER A 90 -1.64 -10.64 13.96
C SER A 90 -1.67 -9.68 12.77
N ARG A 91 -1.82 -8.38 13.06
CA ARG A 91 -1.70 -7.31 12.06
C ARG A 91 -0.31 -7.29 11.44
N GLY A 92 0.72 -7.67 12.20
CA GLY A 92 2.09 -7.80 11.71
C GLY A 92 2.23 -8.91 10.66
N ASP A 93 1.62 -10.09 10.92
CA ASP A 93 1.62 -11.22 9.97
C ASP A 93 0.93 -10.83 8.67
N TYR A 94 -0.19 -10.11 8.75
CA TYR A 94 -0.86 -9.60 7.56
C TYR A 94 0.01 -8.59 6.79
N GLY A 95 0.73 -7.73 7.50
CA GLY A 95 1.71 -6.82 6.88
C GLY A 95 2.86 -7.55 6.17
N LEU A 96 3.31 -8.68 6.71
CA LEU A 96 4.32 -9.55 6.08
C LEU A 96 3.77 -10.21 4.82
N TYR A 97 2.56 -10.77 4.90
CA TYR A 97 1.85 -11.34 3.76
C TYR A 97 1.74 -10.37 2.57
N LEU A 98 1.31 -9.13 2.82
CA LEU A 98 1.18 -8.10 1.77
C LEU A 98 2.53 -7.80 1.10
N ARG A 99 3.60 -7.69 1.90
CA ARG A 99 4.95 -7.47 1.39
C ARG A 99 5.43 -8.64 0.54
N ASP A 100 5.18 -9.86 0.98
CA ASP A 100 5.58 -11.07 0.28
C ASP A 100 4.84 -11.23 -1.05
N ARG A 101 3.54 -10.90 -1.10
CA ARG A 101 2.75 -10.91 -2.34
C ARG A 101 3.22 -9.87 -3.32
N LEU A 102 3.44 -8.63 -2.89
CA LEU A 102 4.01 -7.61 -3.75
C LEU A 102 5.39 -8.02 -4.28
N ALA A 103 6.27 -8.49 -3.41
CA ALA A 103 7.61 -8.91 -3.81
C ALA A 103 7.58 -10.09 -4.79
N SER A 104 6.61 -11.00 -4.65
CA SER A 104 6.42 -12.12 -5.58
C SER A 104 5.94 -11.64 -6.95
N LEU A 105 5.01 -10.68 -6.99
CA LEU A 105 4.56 -10.07 -8.24
C LEU A 105 5.69 -9.31 -8.95
N LEU A 106 6.47 -8.52 -8.22
CA LEU A 106 7.62 -7.78 -8.77
C LEU A 106 8.73 -8.69 -9.31
N ARG A 107 8.87 -9.91 -8.78
CA ARG A 107 9.84 -10.92 -9.26
C ARG A 107 9.29 -11.78 -10.40
N SER A 108 7.98 -11.79 -10.62
CA SER A 108 7.36 -12.63 -11.64
C SER A 108 7.84 -12.22 -13.03
N ARG A 109 8.26 -13.18 -13.85
CA ARG A 109 8.62 -12.92 -15.25
C ARG A 109 7.42 -12.59 -16.13
N GLU A 110 6.22 -12.93 -15.66
CA GLU A 110 4.95 -12.58 -16.30
C GLU A 110 4.61 -11.11 -16.06
N GLN A 111 5.13 -10.54 -14.97
CA GLN A 111 4.98 -9.14 -14.64
C GLN A 111 5.98 -8.30 -15.42
N ARG A 112 5.46 -7.42 -16.28
CA ARG A 112 6.32 -6.62 -17.17
C ARG A 112 6.19 -5.12 -16.96
N ALA A 113 5.08 -4.64 -16.40
CA ALA A 113 4.92 -3.23 -16.06
C ALA A 113 6.02 -2.77 -15.09
N ARG A 114 6.66 -1.64 -15.39
CA ARG A 114 7.72 -1.06 -14.56
C ARG A 114 7.11 -0.49 -13.29
N VAL A 115 7.69 -0.82 -12.13
CA VAL A 115 7.30 -0.22 -10.85
C VAL A 115 8.48 0.50 -10.25
N ASP A 116 8.31 1.80 -10.02
CA ASP A 116 9.31 2.63 -9.35
C ASP A 116 8.78 3.06 -7.99
N PHE A 117 9.58 2.81 -6.95
CA PHE A 117 9.32 3.29 -5.59
C PHE A 117 10.01 4.65 -5.42
N ILE A 118 9.21 5.70 -5.23
CA ILE A 118 9.71 7.06 -5.11
C ILE A 118 9.59 7.48 -3.66
N ARG A 119 10.74 7.56 -2.99
CA ARG A 119 10.82 7.98 -1.59
C ARG A 119 10.71 9.49 -1.48
N ALA A 120 9.50 10.00 -1.52
CA ALA A 120 9.18 11.41 -1.35
C ALA A 120 7.73 11.58 -0.91
N LYS A 121 7.41 12.73 -0.34
CA LYS A 121 6.04 13.14 -0.05
C LYS A 121 5.53 14.04 -1.18
N ALA A 122 4.34 13.73 -1.70
CA ALA A 122 3.66 14.58 -2.67
C ALA A 122 3.00 15.76 -1.92
N SER A 123 3.42 16.99 -2.24
CA SER A 123 2.96 18.20 -1.56
C SER A 123 1.89 18.96 -2.33
N ALA A 124 1.83 18.81 -3.65
CA ALA A 124 0.81 19.41 -4.49
C ALA A 124 0.48 18.52 -5.69
N CYS A 125 -0.75 18.63 -6.19
CA CYS A 125 -1.23 17.97 -7.40
C CYS A 125 -1.98 19.00 -8.26
N ARG A 126 -1.69 19.02 -9.56
CA ARG A 126 -2.38 19.88 -10.53
C ARG A 126 -2.80 19.06 -11.75
N PRO A 127 -4.03 19.23 -12.26
CA PRO A 127 -4.40 18.65 -13.54
C PRO A 127 -3.66 19.36 -14.67
N GLU A 128 -3.29 18.61 -15.71
CA GLU A 128 -2.66 19.14 -16.92
C GLU A 128 -3.70 19.44 -18.00
N SER A 129 -3.42 20.45 -18.84
CA SER A 129 -4.34 20.90 -19.90
C SER A 129 -4.62 19.84 -20.97
N GLN A 130 -3.69 18.92 -21.20
CA GLN A 130 -3.80 17.81 -22.15
C GLN A 130 -4.27 16.50 -21.50
N GLY A 131 -4.69 16.55 -20.22
CA GLY A 131 -5.04 15.38 -19.41
C GLY A 131 -3.88 14.86 -18.57
N GLY A 132 -4.22 14.11 -17.52
CA GLY A 132 -3.26 13.66 -16.51
C GLY A 132 -3.00 14.69 -15.41
N PHE A 133 -1.99 14.41 -14.59
CA PHE A 133 -1.70 15.14 -13.36
C PHE A 133 -0.20 15.32 -13.17
N THR A 134 0.19 16.49 -12.68
CA THR A 134 1.55 16.79 -12.23
C THR A 134 1.58 16.97 -10.72
N PHE A 135 2.47 16.23 -10.08
CA PHE A 135 2.79 16.32 -8.66
C PHE A 135 4.09 17.07 -8.43
N THR A 136 4.07 17.94 -7.42
CA THR A 136 5.29 18.46 -6.80
C THR A 136 5.63 17.57 -5.62
N LEU A 137 6.88 17.13 -5.55
CA LEU A 137 7.40 16.31 -4.47
C LEU A 137 8.21 17.20 -3.50
N GLU A 138 8.23 16.86 -2.21
CA GLU A 138 8.95 17.64 -1.18
C GLU A 138 10.47 17.65 -1.39
N ASN A 139 11.02 16.72 -2.18
CA ASN A 139 12.43 16.72 -2.60
C ASN A 139 12.73 17.70 -3.75
N GLY A 140 11.73 18.46 -4.21
CA GLY A 140 11.85 19.42 -5.31
C GLY A 140 11.63 18.84 -6.71
N GLU A 141 11.47 17.52 -6.82
CA GLU A 141 11.21 16.86 -8.11
C GLU A 141 9.74 16.97 -8.53
N THR A 142 9.50 16.73 -9.82
CA THR A 142 8.16 16.65 -10.40
C THR A 142 7.86 15.27 -10.96
N LEU A 143 6.63 14.81 -10.73
CA LEU A 143 6.11 13.55 -11.23
C LEU A 143 4.84 13.80 -12.04
N GLN A 144 4.82 13.31 -13.27
CA GLN A 144 3.66 13.33 -14.15
C GLN A 144 3.03 11.94 -14.19
N ALA A 145 1.70 11.88 -14.15
CA ALA A 145 0.96 10.64 -14.25
C ALA A 145 -0.33 10.80 -15.06
N ARG A 146 -0.65 9.83 -15.92
CA ARG A 146 -1.92 9.83 -16.66
C ARG A 146 -3.10 9.55 -15.73
N ASN A 147 -2.93 8.59 -14.82
CA ASN A 147 -3.93 8.20 -13.84
C ASN A 147 -3.35 8.29 -12.43
N VAL A 148 -4.20 8.62 -11.46
CA VAL A 148 -3.80 8.80 -10.06
C VAL A 148 -4.73 8.01 -9.17
N VAL A 149 -4.15 7.29 -8.22
CA VAL A 149 -4.87 6.70 -7.10
C VAL A 149 -4.32 7.30 -5.81
N LEU A 150 -5.19 7.96 -5.04
CA LEU A 150 -4.83 8.52 -3.75
C LEU A 150 -4.97 7.44 -2.66
N CYS A 151 -3.84 6.92 -2.21
CA CYS A 151 -3.72 5.85 -1.21
C CYS A 151 -3.25 6.43 0.14
N LEU A 152 -3.85 7.53 0.57
CA LEU A 152 -3.38 8.37 1.69
C LEU A 152 -3.57 7.76 3.09
N GLY A 153 -4.34 6.67 3.18
CA GLY A 153 -4.69 6.05 4.46
C GLY A 153 -5.55 6.96 5.34
N VAL A 154 -5.68 6.56 6.61
CA VAL A 154 -6.35 7.38 7.63
C VAL A 154 -5.24 8.14 8.34
N GLY A 155 -5.17 9.45 8.11
CA GLY A 155 -4.21 10.33 8.79
C GLY A 155 -4.41 10.32 10.30
N ALA A 156 -3.46 10.86 11.06
CA ALA A 156 -3.65 11.11 12.47
C ALA A 156 -4.80 12.11 12.65
N ALA A 157 -5.98 11.62 13.04
CA ALA A 157 -7.06 12.49 13.44
C ALA A 157 -6.60 13.24 14.71
N SER A 158 -6.53 14.57 14.64
CA SER A 158 -6.39 15.35 15.87
C SER A 158 -7.64 15.16 16.71
N LEU A 159 -7.49 15.07 18.03
CA LEU A 159 -8.64 15.16 18.91
C LEU A 159 -9.39 16.46 18.60
N PRO A 160 -10.73 16.43 18.53
CA PRO A 160 -11.53 17.62 18.21
C PRO A 160 -11.39 18.76 19.24
N VAL A 161 -10.75 18.50 20.38
CA VAL A 161 -10.48 19.50 21.43
C VAL A 161 -8.99 19.51 21.74
N GLN A 162 -8.36 20.69 21.59
CA GLN A 162 -7.07 20.97 22.20
C GLN A 162 -7.29 21.15 23.71
N THR A 163 -6.75 20.25 24.53
CA THR A 163 -6.74 20.44 25.98
C THR A 163 -5.98 21.72 26.31
N VAL A 164 -6.70 22.76 26.70
CA VAL A 164 -6.09 23.98 27.25
C VAL A 164 -5.50 23.57 28.60
N ALA A 165 -4.20 23.31 28.64
CA ALA A 165 -3.50 23.13 29.91
C ALA A 165 -3.69 24.42 30.72
N LYS A 166 -4.36 24.32 31.87
CA LYS A 166 -4.40 25.42 32.85
C LYS A 166 -2.96 25.75 33.20
N ARG A 167 -2.54 26.98 32.93
CA ARG A 167 -1.33 27.54 33.55
C ARG A 167 -1.66 27.73 35.03
N GLU A 168 -0.92 27.05 35.89
CA GLU A 168 -0.85 27.36 37.33
C GLU A 168 -0.13 28.70 37.54
#